data_AF-A0A968CRK5-F1
#
_entry.id   AF-A0A968CRK5-F1
#
_cell.length_a   1.000
_cell.length_b   1.000
_cell.length_c   1.000
_cell.angle_alpha   90.00
_cell.angle_beta   90.00
_cell.angle_gamma   90.00
#
_symmetry.space_group_name_H-M   'P 1'
#
loop_
_entity.id
_entity.type
_entity.pdbx_description
1 polymer ?
#
loop_
_entity_poly.entity_id
_entity_poly.type
_entity_poly.pdbx_seq_one_letter_code
_entity_poly.pdbx_strand_id
1 'polypeptide(L)'
;MIHILPVLVLALLLGWQIDDRMFTDFRDIYLLSNPIGVRINNFYYKYTLYPAEVFKPLSQKMLKTGAIKSDENDSGIVLESILLNYDYIPLEGDVNADLGIVAIKDDLKLENRNKTVMQISTRAFLAEPDKVIRQFEKQSDNDSLLRQLTFISLLFGFPLAVYVVFHGLISILAGIFFNSKGVSIIASMFCFVICIILLLVFQFSRGREVPVPNLPEALDSQRWQARVGALKIIDEKGLEISQFKSYPTLLKSTHIAEQYWLVKTLGNSKNPLTFNDLLHFLNDPHPNVVTMALYAIGKRGSRDMTDDIMHIITTTDNWYIQWYAYKALRSIGWRQAKSN
;
A
#
# COMPACT_ATOMS: atom_id res chain seq x y z
N MET A 1 -26.69 -4.47 -28.57
CA MET A 1 -25.94 -3.20 -28.56
C MET A 1 -26.37 -2.25 -27.44
N ILE A 2 -27.66 -2.02 -27.19
CA ILE A 2 -28.14 -1.06 -26.17
C ILE A 2 -27.57 -1.31 -24.75
N HIS A 3 -27.30 -2.57 -24.39
CA HIS A 3 -26.79 -2.95 -23.05
C HIS A 3 -25.30 -2.62 -22.80
N ILE A 4 -24.53 -2.29 -23.85
CA ILE A 4 -23.08 -1.99 -23.73
C ILE A 4 -22.85 -0.48 -23.61
N LEU A 5 -23.78 0.34 -24.13
CA LEU A 5 -23.66 1.79 -24.11
C LEU A 5 -23.51 2.36 -22.68
N PRO A 6 -24.28 1.92 -21.66
CA PRO A 6 -24.06 2.32 -20.27
C PRO A 6 -22.63 2.08 -19.78
N VAL A 7 -22.06 0.91 -20.11
CA VAL A 7 -20.71 0.54 -19.68
C VAL A 7 -19.66 1.44 -20.31
N LEU A 8 -19.79 1.76 -21.60
CA LEU A 8 -18.88 2.67 -22.31
C LEU A 8 -18.95 4.09 -21.76
N VAL A 9 -20.15 4.60 -21.50
CA VAL A 9 -20.34 5.95 -20.91
C VAL A 9 -19.73 6.01 -19.51
N LEU A 10 -19.97 5.01 -18.66
CA LEU A 10 -19.39 4.94 -17.32
C LEU A 10 -17.86 4.83 -17.35
N ALA A 11 -17.31 4.05 -18.28
CA ALA A 11 -15.86 3.94 -18.45
C ALA A 11 -15.22 5.27 -18.85
N LEU A 12 -15.86 6.04 -19.75
CA LEU A 12 -15.40 7.37 -20.14
C LEU A 12 -15.48 8.37 -18.98
N LEU A 13 -16.60 8.37 -18.23
CA LEU A 13 -16.76 9.23 -17.06
C LEU A 13 -15.74 8.94 -15.97
N LEU A 14 -15.49 7.65 -15.69
CA LEU A 14 -14.47 7.24 -14.72
C LEU A 14 -13.07 7.60 -15.23
N GLY A 15 -12.78 7.35 -16.51
CA GLY A 15 -11.48 7.65 -17.13
C GLY A 15 -11.10 9.12 -17.03
N TRP A 16 -12.07 10.03 -17.16
CA TRP A 16 -11.83 11.47 -16.98
C TRP A 16 -11.53 11.85 -15.50
N GLN A 17 -11.89 11.00 -14.55
CA GLN A 17 -11.74 11.27 -13.11
C GLN A 17 -10.52 10.60 -12.48
N ILE A 18 -9.70 9.90 -13.27
CA ILE A 18 -8.50 9.22 -12.77
C ILE A 18 -7.45 10.27 -12.40
N ASP A 19 -7.05 10.25 -11.14
CA ASP A 19 -5.91 11.00 -10.61
C ASP A 19 -5.21 10.18 -9.51
N ASP A 20 -4.10 10.72 -8.99
CA ASP A 20 -3.24 10.04 -8.01
C ASP A 20 -3.94 9.75 -6.68
N ARG A 21 -5.01 10.49 -6.34
CA ARG A 21 -5.77 10.32 -5.09
C ARG A 21 -6.97 9.42 -5.24
N MET A 22 -7.42 9.12 -6.46
CA MET A 22 -8.64 8.36 -6.75
C MET A 22 -8.74 7.07 -5.93
N PHE A 23 -7.68 6.25 -5.87
CA PHE A 23 -7.70 5.00 -5.10
C PHE A 23 -7.81 5.22 -3.59
N THR A 24 -7.08 6.20 -3.06
CA THR A 24 -7.13 6.54 -1.62
C THR A 24 -8.49 7.11 -1.24
N ASP A 25 -9.06 7.97 -2.08
CA ASP A 25 -10.40 8.53 -1.90
C ASP A 25 -11.46 7.44 -1.99
N PHE A 26 -11.34 6.51 -2.95
CA PHE A 26 -12.27 5.40 -3.10
C PHE A 26 -12.28 4.54 -1.85
N ARG A 27 -11.09 4.19 -1.34
CA ARG A 27 -10.94 3.47 -0.08
C ARG A 27 -11.60 4.23 1.06
N ASP A 28 -11.30 5.50 1.24
CA ASP A 28 -11.84 6.27 2.38
C ASP A 28 -13.37 6.39 2.30
N ILE A 29 -13.91 6.68 1.12
CA ILE A 29 -15.34 6.94 0.89
C ILE A 29 -16.17 5.66 0.89
N TYR A 30 -15.70 4.57 0.28
CA TYR A 30 -16.49 3.35 0.11
C TYR A 30 -16.08 2.20 1.00
N LEU A 31 -14.80 2.11 1.37
CA LEU A 31 -14.28 0.99 2.14
C LEU A 31 -14.13 1.32 3.63
N LEU A 32 -13.85 2.57 4.03
CA LEU A 32 -13.62 2.91 5.44
C LEU A 32 -14.76 3.69 6.10
N SER A 33 -15.80 4.05 5.34
CA SER A 33 -16.94 4.84 5.83
C SER A 33 -18.09 4.00 6.39
N ASN A 34 -18.09 2.69 6.15
CA ASN A 34 -19.19 1.80 6.50
C ASN A 34 -18.71 0.37 6.83
N PRO A 35 -19.45 -0.41 7.65
CA PRO A 35 -19.02 -1.72 8.11
C PRO A 35 -18.79 -2.77 6.99
N ILE A 36 -19.56 -2.72 5.90
CA ILE A 36 -19.42 -3.67 4.79
C ILE A 36 -18.12 -3.41 4.05
N GLY A 37 -17.86 -2.14 3.72
CA GLY A 37 -16.60 -1.69 3.14
C GLY A 37 -15.41 -2.10 4.00
N VAL A 38 -15.50 -1.95 5.33
CA VAL A 38 -14.40 -2.27 6.24
C VAL A 38 -14.10 -3.76 6.21
N ARG A 39 -15.13 -4.61 6.13
CA ARG A 39 -14.95 -6.07 5.95
C ARG A 39 -14.25 -6.40 4.63
N ILE A 40 -14.59 -5.72 3.54
CA ILE A 40 -13.93 -5.90 2.24
C ILE A 40 -12.46 -5.47 2.32
N ASN A 41 -12.17 -4.31 2.93
CA ASN A 41 -10.81 -3.83 3.17
C ASN A 41 -10.01 -4.86 3.98
N ASN A 42 -10.58 -5.36 5.08
CA ASN A 42 -9.91 -6.33 5.95
C ASN A 42 -9.68 -7.66 5.23
N PHE A 43 -10.64 -8.12 4.41
CA PHE A 43 -10.46 -9.29 3.56
C PHE A 43 -9.30 -9.11 2.58
N TYR A 44 -9.22 -7.95 1.91
CA TYR A 44 -8.13 -7.64 1.00
C TYR A 44 -6.77 -7.73 1.72
N TYR A 45 -6.56 -6.95 2.79
CA TYR A 45 -5.27 -6.94 3.50
C TYR A 45 -4.93 -8.28 4.17
N LYS A 46 -5.92 -9.10 4.52
CA LYS A 46 -5.71 -10.43 5.10
C LYS A 46 -5.32 -11.48 4.07
N TYR A 47 -5.98 -11.50 2.90
CA TYR A 47 -5.90 -12.65 1.98
C TYR A 47 -5.17 -12.37 0.67
N THR A 48 -5.01 -11.12 0.23
CA THR A 48 -4.40 -10.85 -1.08
C THR A 48 -2.91 -10.54 -1.02
N LEU A 49 -2.37 -10.21 0.17
CA LEU A 49 -0.95 -9.87 0.31
C LEU A 49 -0.03 -11.07 0.11
N TYR A 50 -0.34 -12.25 0.67
CA TYR A 50 0.49 -13.45 0.52
C TYR A 50 0.54 -13.95 -0.92
N PRO A 51 -0.59 -14.12 -1.63
CA PRO A 51 -0.54 -14.53 -3.03
C PRO A 51 0.18 -13.52 -3.91
N ALA A 52 0.01 -12.21 -3.64
CA ALA A 52 0.71 -11.17 -4.39
C ALA A 52 2.23 -11.27 -4.24
N GLU A 53 2.73 -11.58 -3.04
CA GLU A 53 4.17 -11.67 -2.77
C GLU A 53 4.89 -12.71 -3.65
N VAL A 54 4.19 -13.78 -4.05
CA VAL A 54 4.77 -14.87 -4.86
C VAL A 54 5.25 -14.38 -6.23
N PHE A 55 4.54 -13.43 -6.84
CA PHE A 55 4.80 -12.97 -8.20
C PHE A 55 5.20 -11.49 -8.28
N LYS A 56 5.45 -10.83 -7.14
CA LYS A 56 6.00 -9.48 -7.12
C LYS A 56 7.41 -9.45 -7.75
N PRO A 57 7.77 -8.38 -8.46
CA PRO A 57 9.17 -8.19 -8.85
C PRO A 57 10.03 -8.04 -7.60
N LEU A 58 11.31 -8.45 -7.67
CA LEU A 58 12.22 -8.39 -6.52
C LEU A 58 12.26 -6.99 -5.89
N SER A 59 12.24 -5.94 -6.70
CA SER A 59 12.22 -4.54 -6.24
C SER A 59 11.00 -4.15 -5.40
N GLN A 60 9.92 -4.94 -5.43
CA GLN A 60 8.69 -4.72 -4.66
C GLN A 60 8.45 -5.78 -3.59
N LYS A 61 9.31 -6.81 -3.51
CA LYS A 61 9.24 -7.79 -2.44
C LYS A 61 9.51 -7.12 -1.10
N MET A 62 8.85 -7.63 -0.07
CA MET A 62 8.99 -7.09 1.28
C MET A 62 10.17 -7.73 2.00
N LEU A 63 10.40 -9.03 1.78
CA LEU A 63 11.57 -9.75 2.25
C LEU A 63 12.34 -10.24 1.04
N LYS A 64 13.58 -9.76 0.92
CA LYS A 64 14.53 -10.23 -0.09
C LYS A 64 15.64 -10.98 0.61
N THR A 65 16.05 -12.12 0.08
CA THR A 65 17.15 -12.90 0.66
C THR A 65 18.42 -12.75 -0.16
N GLY A 66 19.53 -12.56 0.54
CA GLY A 66 20.87 -12.42 -0.03
C GLY A 66 21.77 -13.54 0.46
N ALA A 67 22.58 -14.13 -0.43
CA ALA A 67 23.62 -15.07 -0.05
C ALA A 67 24.93 -14.70 -0.75
N ILE A 68 26.05 -14.79 -0.03
CA ILE A 68 27.37 -14.52 -0.59
C ILE A 68 28.18 -15.80 -0.53
N LYS A 69 28.64 -16.26 -1.69
CA LYS A 69 29.58 -17.37 -1.85
C LYS A 69 30.91 -16.76 -2.27
N SER A 70 31.81 -16.57 -1.30
CA SER A 70 33.14 -16.01 -1.53
C SER A 70 34.19 -16.85 -0.80
N ASP A 71 35.29 -17.15 -1.49
CA ASP A 71 36.45 -17.84 -0.91
C ASP A 71 37.37 -16.88 -0.14
N GLU A 72 37.16 -15.55 -0.23
CA GLU A 72 38.00 -14.51 0.38
C GLU A 72 37.24 -13.71 1.46
N ASN A 73 37.79 -13.68 2.69
CA ASN A 73 37.11 -13.13 3.87
C ASN A 73 36.79 -11.62 3.81
N ASP A 74 37.63 -10.78 3.20
CA ASP A 74 37.46 -9.32 3.26
C ASP A 74 36.40 -8.78 2.29
N SER A 75 36.29 -9.37 1.10
CA SER A 75 35.28 -8.98 0.10
C SER A 75 33.85 -9.33 0.57
N GLY A 76 33.70 -10.43 1.32
CA GLY A 76 32.41 -10.88 1.85
C GLY A 76 31.75 -9.86 2.79
N ILE A 77 32.52 -9.23 3.69
CA ILE A 77 31.98 -8.25 4.66
C ILE A 77 31.44 -7.01 3.95
N VAL A 78 32.15 -6.50 2.95
CA VAL A 78 31.74 -5.31 2.19
C VAL A 78 30.47 -5.60 1.40
N LEU A 79 30.42 -6.73 0.71
CA LEU A 79 29.24 -7.17 -0.05
C LEU A 79 28.04 -7.37 0.86
N GLU A 80 28.22 -7.95 2.04
CA GLU A 80 27.15 -8.15 3.01
C GLU A 80 26.60 -6.81 3.50
N SER A 81 27.47 -5.85 3.82
CA SER A 81 27.04 -4.50 4.20
C SER A 81 26.27 -3.80 3.07
N ILE A 82 26.64 -4.03 1.81
CA ILE A 82 25.90 -3.50 0.66
C ILE A 82 24.51 -4.15 0.63
N LEU A 83 24.42 -5.47 0.66
CA LEU A 83 23.14 -6.19 0.63
C LEU A 83 22.19 -5.75 1.74
N LEU A 84 22.70 -5.58 2.97
CA LEU A 84 21.93 -5.05 4.09
C LEU A 84 21.40 -3.63 3.85
N ASN A 85 22.12 -2.78 3.11
CA ASN A 85 21.65 -1.43 2.76
C ASN A 85 20.51 -1.46 1.72
N TYR A 86 20.38 -2.54 0.96
CA TYR A 86 19.30 -2.76 -0.01
C TYR A 86 18.22 -3.72 0.50
N ASP A 87 18.16 -3.94 1.82
CA ASP A 87 17.20 -4.80 2.52
C ASP A 87 17.20 -6.26 2.03
N TYR A 88 18.38 -6.76 1.65
CA TYR A 88 18.61 -8.19 1.46
C TYR A 88 19.03 -8.82 2.78
N ILE A 89 18.23 -9.76 3.26
CA ILE A 89 18.46 -10.54 4.46
C ILE A 89 19.57 -11.55 4.18
N PRO A 90 20.73 -11.45 4.85
CA PRO A 90 21.82 -12.40 4.65
C PRO A 90 21.39 -13.77 5.15
N LEU A 91 21.53 -14.78 4.28
CA LEU A 91 21.35 -16.19 4.58
C LEU A 91 22.72 -16.86 4.69
N GLU A 92 22.83 -17.81 5.62
CA GLU A 92 23.99 -18.68 5.73
C GLU A 92 23.87 -19.91 4.83
N GLY A 93 24.97 -20.30 4.17
CA GLY A 93 25.06 -21.52 3.37
C GLY A 93 24.57 -21.39 1.91
N ASP A 94 24.55 -22.53 1.21
CA ASP A 94 24.06 -22.64 -0.17
C ASP A 94 22.53 -22.74 -0.21
N VAL A 95 21.88 -21.62 0.12
CA VAL A 95 20.41 -21.51 0.12
C VAL A 95 19.94 -20.86 -1.18
N ASN A 96 18.73 -21.22 -1.59
CA ASN A 96 18.04 -20.68 -2.76
C ASN A 96 17.61 -19.22 -2.55
N ALA A 97 18.58 -18.30 -2.50
CA ALA A 97 18.36 -16.88 -2.23
C ALA A 97 17.80 -16.12 -3.45
N ASP A 98 17.11 -15.00 -3.19
CA ASP A 98 16.65 -14.09 -4.25
C ASP A 98 17.83 -13.44 -4.99
N LEU A 99 18.92 -13.12 -4.27
CA LEU A 99 20.20 -12.66 -4.82
C LEU A 99 21.36 -13.44 -4.21
N GLY A 100 21.94 -14.34 -5.01
CA GLY A 100 23.24 -14.96 -4.75
C GLY A 100 24.36 -14.14 -5.39
N ILE A 101 25.43 -13.86 -4.66
CA ILE A 101 26.67 -13.27 -5.20
C ILE A 101 27.76 -14.33 -5.10
N VAL A 102 28.28 -14.77 -6.24
CA VAL A 102 29.41 -15.69 -6.33
C VAL A 102 30.64 -14.92 -6.79
N ALA A 103 31.64 -14.81 -5.91
CA ALA A 103 32.90 -14.15 -6.22
C ALA A 103 33.82 -15.12 -6.99
N ILE A 104 34.28 -14.70 -8.17
CA ILE A 104 35.17 -15.47 -9.04
C ILE A 104 36.32 -14.57 -9.48
N LYS A 105 37.45 -14.64 -8.77
CA LYS A 105 38.62 -13.77 -9.00
C LYS A 105 38.20 -12.29 -8.96
N ASP A 106 38.26 -11.60 -10.11
CA ASP A 106 37.92 -10.18 -10.25
C ASP A 106 36.46 -9.89 -10.62
N ASP A 107 35.65 -10.94 -10.82
CA ASP A 107 34.25 -10.85 -11.23
C ASP A 107 33.28 -11.38 -10.17
N LEU A 108 32.07 -10.85 -10.21
CA LEU A 108 30.91 -11.31 -9.46
C LEU A 108 29.88 -11.88 -10.42
N LYS A 109 29.42 -13.09 -10.16
CA LYS A 109 28.20 -13.62 -10.76
C LYS A 109 27.04 -13.35 -9.83
N LEU A 110 26.00 -12.70 -10.36
CA LEU A 110 24.75 -12.46 -9.66
C LEU A 110 23.74 -13.51 -10.10
N GLU A 111 23.24 -14.25 -9.13
CA GLU A 111 22.34 -15.38 -9.31
C GLU A 111 20.99 -15.08 -8.69
N ASN A 112 19.91 -15.43 -9.40
CA ASN A 112 18.58 -15.51 -8.81
C ASN A 112 18.25 -16.98 -8.68
N ARG A 113 18.04 -17.45 -7.46
CA ARG A 113 17.71 -18.84 -7.19
C ARG A 113 18.67 -19.85 -7.85
N ASN A 114 19.97 -19.63 -7.64
CA ASN A 114 21.09 -20.40 -8.23
C ASN A 114 21.15 -20.39 -9.78
N LYS A 115 20.38 -19.54 -10.46
CA LYS A 115 20.50 -19.29 -11.89
C LYS A 115 21.25 -18.00 -12.13
N THR A 116 22.37 -18.04 -12.83
CA THR A 116 23.11 -16.83 -13.22
C THR A 116 22.23 -15.91 -14.06
N VAL A 117 22.05 -14.68 -13.60
CA VAL A 117 21.30 -13.62 -14.29
C VAL A 117 22.27 -12.69 -15.00
N MET A 118 23.38 -12.32 -14.35
CA MET A 118 24.40 -11.47 -14.94
C MET A 118 25.78 -11.68 -14.30
N GLN A 119 26.82 -11.26 -15.01
CA GLN A 119 28.21 -11.23 -14.53
C GLN A 119 28.77 -9.81 -14.69
N ILE A 120 29.52 -9.34 -13.71
CA ILE A 120 30.09 -7.99 -13.66
C ILE A 120 31.38 -7.99 -12.84
N SER A 121 32.31 -7.07 -13.10
CA SER A 121 33.52 -6.98 -12.27
C SER A 121 33.20 -6.48 -10.86
N THR A 122 33.96 -6.97 -9.87
CA THR A 122 33.84 -6.55 -8.46
C THR A 122 33.97 -5.04 -8.33
N ARG A 123 34.92 -4.43 -9.06
CA ARG A 123 35.12 -2.97 -9.06
C ARG A 123 33.90 -2.20 -9.56
N ALA A 124 33.24 -2.68 -10.62
CA ALA A 124 32.06 -2.01 -11.17
C ALA A 124 30.85 -2.15 -10.23
N PHE A 125 30.68 -3.31 -9.58
CA PHE A 125 29.66 -3.51 -8.56
C PHE A 125 29.84 -2.57 -7.37
N LEU A 126 31.06 -2.46 -6.84
CA LEU A 126 31.36 -1.59 -5.69
C LEU A 126 31.23 -0.09 -6.03
N ALA A 127 31.46 0.30 -7.29
CA ALA A 127 31.35 1.69 -7.73
C ALA A 127 29.88 2.15 -7.87
N GLU A 128 29.00 1.31 -8.42
CA GLU A 128 27.58 1.66 -8.67
C GLU A 128 26.59 0.57 -8.20
N PRO A 129 26.55 0.22 -6.90
CA PRO A 129 25.76 -0.93 -6.42
C PRO A 129 24.26 -0.78 -6.67
N ASP A 130 23.68 0.42 -6.53
CA ASP A 130 22.24 0.67 -6.77
C ASP A 130 21.85 0.30 -8.21
N LYS A 131 22.64 0.77 -9.18
CA LYS A 131 22.39 0.54 -10.61
C LYS A 131 22.47 -0.95 -10.94
N VAL A 132 23.47 -1.64 -10.40
CA VAL A 132 23.67 -3.07 -10.64
C VAL A 132 22.55 -3.89 -10.00
N ILE A 133 22.18 -3.60 -8.75
CA ILE A 133 21.08 -4.29 -8.06
C ILE A 133 19.76 -4.08 -8.80
N ARG A 134 19.42 -2.85 -9.20
CA ARG A 134 18.19 -2.58 -9.98
C ARG A 134 18.19 -3.31 -11.32
N GLN A 135 19.35 -3.35 -11.99
CA GLN A 135 19.50 -4.08 -13.25
C GLN A 135 19.30 -5.59 -13.05
N PHE A 136 19.87 -6.15 -11.99
CA PHE A 136 19.68 -7.54 -11.59
C PHE A 136 18.20 -7.84 -11.27
N GLU A 137 17.56 -7.00 -10.44
CA GLU A 137 16.14 -7.15 -10.06
C GLU A 137 15.23 -7.12 -11.29
N LYS A 138 15.53 -6.25 -12.27
CA LYS A 138 14.78 -6.17 -13.53
C LYS A 138 14.97 -7.39 -14.42
N GLN A 139 16.20 -7.90 -14.56
CA GLN A 139 16.48 -9.09 -15.37
C GLN A 139 15.98 -10.39 -14.72
N SER A 140 15.79 -10.36 -13.41
CA SER A 140 15.23 -11.45 -12.60
C SER A 140 13.71 -11.61 -12.69
N ASP A 141 13.01 -10.67 -13.33
CA ASP A 141 11.55 -10.59 -13.28
C ASP A 141 10.85 -11.44 -14.34
N ASN A 142 10.45 -12.66 -13.94
CA ASN A 142 9.79 -13.62 -14.82
C ASN A 142 8.26 -13.46 -14.90
N ASP A 143 7.65 -12.76 -13.94
CA ASP A 143 6.18 -12.71 -13.78
C ASP A 143 5.55 -11.41 -14.31
N SER A 144 6.30 -10.61 -15.07
CA SER A 144 5.84 -9.32 -15.59
C SER A 144 4.55 -9.43 -16.40
N LEU A 145 4.44 -10.43 -17.26
CA LEU A 145 3.23 -10.70 -18.05
C LEU A 145 2.04 -11.09 -17.18
N LEU A 146 2.25 -11.97 -16.18
CA LEU A 146 1.20 -12.37 -15.24
C LEU A 146 0.66 -11.16 -14.48
N ARG A 147 1.54 -10.26 -14.02
CA ARG A 147 1.13 -9.02 -13.36
C ARG A 147 0.37 -8.08 -14.27
N GLN A 148 0.81 -7.92 -15.52
CA GLN A 148 0.08 -7.10 -16.50
C GLN A 148 -1.32 -7.67 -16.76
N LEU A 149 -1.45 -8.99 -16.96
CA LEU A 149 -2.75 -9.64 -17.11
C LEU A 149 -3.62 -9.47 -15.87
N THR A 150 -3.05 -9.67 -14.68
CA THR A 150 -3.76 -9.49 -13.40
C THR A 150 -4.26 -8.05 -13.25
N PHE A 151 -3.43 -7.07 -13.60
CA PHE A 151 -3.80 -5.66 -13.58
C PHE A 151 -4.95 -5.36 -14.55
N ILE A 152 -4.87 -5.84 -15.79
CA ILE A 152 -5.95 -5.68 -16.79
C ILE A 152 -7.23 -6.36 -16.32
N SER A 153 -7.14 -7.56 -15.74
CA SER A 153 -8.28 -8.28 -15.18
C SER A 153 -8.91 -7.55 -13.99
N LEU A 154 -8.12 -6.94 -13.12
CA LEU A 154 -8.64 -6.13 -12.01
C LEU A 154 -9.23 -4.80 -12.50
N LEU A 155 -8.62 -4.17 -13.50
CA LEU A 155 -9.05 -2.87 -14.01
C LEU A 155 -10.33 -2.97 -14.86
N PHE A 156 -10.44 -3.97 -15.73
CA PHE A 156 -11.58 -4.12 -16.63
C PHE A 156 -12.45 -5.33 -16.33
N GLY A 157 -11.83 -6.47 -16.02
CA GLY A 157 -12.53 -7.73 -15.80
C GLY A 157 -13.38 -7.70 -14.53
N PHE A 158 -12.87 -7.17 -13.42
CA PHE A 158 -13.60 -7.12 -12.15
C PHE A 158 -14.83 -6.20 -12.22
N PRO A 159 -14.74 -4.94 -12.71
CA PRO A 159 -15.94 -4.12 -12.91
C PRO A 159 -16.97 -4.76 -13.84
N LEU A 160 -16.51 -5.41 -14.92
CA LEU A 160 -17.40 -6.13 -15.83
C LEU A 160 -18.09 -7.32 -15.15
N ALA A 161 -17.35 -8.11 -14.37
CA ALA A 161 -17.91 -9.23 -13.61
C ALA A 161 -18.95 -8.75 -12.60
N VAL A 162 -18.65 -7.69 -11.84
CA VAL A 162 -19.61 -7.04 -10.93
C VAL A 162 -20.86 -6.59 -11.69
N TYR A 163 -20.70 -5.91 -12.83
CA TYR A 163 -21.81 -5.49 -13.67
C TYR A 163 -22.68 -6.67 -14.10
N VAL A 164 -22.07 -7.76 -14.62
CA VAL A 164 -22.79 -8.95 -15.08
C VAL A 164 -23.56 -9.62 -13.93
N VAL A 165 -22.95 -9.74 -12.75
CA VAL A 165 -23.61 -10.31 -11.56
C VAL A 165 -24.82 -9.48 -11.14
N PHE A 166 -24.65 -8.16 -10.98
CA PHE A 166 -25.77 -7.27 -10.61
C PHE A 166 -26.86 -7.24 -11.67
N HIS A 167 -26.48 -7.17 -12.95
CA HIS A 167 -27.42 -7.22 -14.05
C HIS A 167 -28.21 -8.53 -14.03
N GLY A 168 -27.54 -9.66 -13.79
CA GLY A 168 -28.17 -10.98 -13.66
C GLY A 168 -29.16 -11.03 -12.49
N LEU A 169 -28.78 -10.56 -11.30
CA LEU A 169 -29.65 -10.51 -10.13
C LEU A 169 -30.91 -9.67 -10.38
N ILE A 170 -30.75 -8.47 -10.94
CA ILE A 170 -31.89 -7.60 -11.29
C ILE A 170 -32.75 -8.26 -12.37
N SER A 171 -32.14 -8.92 -13.35
CA SER A 171 -32.86 -9.62 -14.41
C SER A 171 -33.72 -10.76 -13.85
N ILE A 172 -33.21 -11.53 -12.88
CA ILE A 172 -33.97 -12.60 -12.22
C ILE A 172 -35.18 -12.02 -11.47
N LEU A 173 -34.98 -10.93 -10.74
CA LEU A 173 -36.07 -10.27 -10.00
C LEU A 173 -37.12 -9.65 -10.93
N ALA A 174 -36.68 -8.96 -11.99
CA ALA A 174 -37.59 -8.34 -12.96
C ALA A 174 -38.30 -9.37 -13.85
N GLY A 175 -37.69 -10.54 -14.09
CA GLY A 175 -38.27 -11.64 -14.85
C GLY A 175 -39.53 -12.24 -14.24
N ILE A 176 -39.78 -11.99 -12.95
CA ILE A 176 -41.04 -12.35 -12.28
C ILE A 176 -42.21 -11.51 -12.81
N PHE A 177 -41.96 -10.29 -13.27
CA PHE A 177 -42.99 -9.30 -13.58
C PHE A 177 -43.05 -8.89 -15.06
N PHE A 178 -41.98 -9.09 -15.83
CA PHE A 178 -41.83 -8.53 -17.18
C PHE A 178 -41.39 -9.57 -18.23
N ASN A 179 -41.69 -9.29 -19.49
CA ASN A 179 -41.23 -10.08 -20.64
C ASN A 179 -39.72 -9.94 -20.87
N SER A 180 -39.10 -10.96 -21.47
CA SER A 180 -37.63 -11.09 -21.63
C SER A 180 -36.91 -9.86 -22.20
N LYS A 181 -37.49 -9.17 -23.21
CA LYS A 181 -36.91 -7.94 -23.77
C LYS A 181 -36.97 -6.76 -22.79
N GLY A 182 -38.04 -6.64 -22.02
CA GLY A 182 -38.20 -5.59 -21.01
C GLY A 182 -37.26 -5.78 -19.83
N VAL A 183 -37.08 -7.02 -19.38
CA VAL A 183 -36.17 -7.40 -18.28
C VAL A 183 -34.74 -6.90 -18.50
N SER A 184 -34.18 -7.17 -19.69
CA SER A 184 -32.79 -6.77 -20.01
C SER A 184 -32.62 -5.25 -20.03
N ILE A 185 -33.60 -4.51 -20.56
CA ILE A 185 -33.57 -3.04 -20.59
C ILE A 185 -33.67 -2.47 -19.17
N ILE A 186 -34.60 -2.99 -18.37
CA ILE A 186 -34.79 -2.59 -16.96
C ILE A 186 -33.49 -2.84 -16.19
N ALA A 187 -32.92 -4.05 -16.26
CA ALA A 187 -31.68 -4.38 -15.56
C ALA A 187 -30.51 -3.47 -15.95
N SER A 188 -30.32 -3.22 -17.25
CA SER A 188 -29.28 -2.30 -17.74
C SER A 188 -29.49 -0.87 -17.24
N MET A 189 -30.73 -0.36 -17.24
CA MET A 189 -31.05 0.98 -16.74
C MET A 189 -30.81 1.09 -15.23
N PHE A 190 -31.20 0.09 -14.44
CA PHE A 190 -30.95 0.05 -13.01
C PHE A 190 -29.45 0.04 -12.70
N CYS A 191 -28.66 -0.83 -13.36
CA CYS A 191 -27.21 -0.84 -13.23
C CYS A 191 -26.61 0.53 -13.57
N PHE A 192 -27.04 1.15 -14.67
CA PHE A 192 -26.56 2.47 -15.07
C PHE A 192 -26.86 3.54 -14.02
N VAL A 193 -28.09 3.61 -13.53
CA VAL A 193 -28.50 4.58 -12.50
C VAL A 193 -27.71 4.36 -11.20
N ILE A 194 -27.56 3.12 -10.75
CA ILE A 194 -26.74 2.80 -9.56
C ILE A 194 -25.30 3.27 -9.75
N CYS A 195 -24.69 2.98 -10.89
CA CYS A 195 -23.32 3.42 -11.17
C CYS A 195 -23.20 4.94 -11.22
N ILE A 196 -24.17 5.66 -11.81
CA ILE A 196 -24.19 7.12 -11.81
C ILE A 196 -24.32 7.67 -10.38
N ILE A 197 -25.20 7.09 -9.56
CA ILE A 197 -25.33 7.48 -8.14
C ILE A 197 -24.01 7.29 -7.40
N LEU A 198 -23.34 6.15 -7.57
CA LEU A 198 -22.01 5.90 -6.97
C LEU A 198 -20.97 6.90 -7.49
N LEU A 199 -20.94 7.22 -8.78
CA LEU A 199 -20.01 8.24 -9.29
C LEU A 199 -20.31 9.63 -8.69
N LEU A 200 -21.58 10.01 -8.57
CA LEU A 200 -21.96 11.29 -7.96
C LEU A 200 -21.60 11.34 -6.46
N VAL A 201 -21.92 10.29 -5.70
CA VAL A 201 -21.54 10.19 -4.28
C VAL A 201 -20.04 10.29 -4.12
N PHE A 202 -19.27 9.63 -4.99
CA PHE A 202 -17.81 9.71 -5.00
C PHE A 202 -17.36 11.15 -5.22
N GLN A 203 -17.83 11.80 -6.28
CA GLN A 203 -17.44 13.16 -6.64
C GLN A 203 -17.82 14.20 -5.58
N PHE A 204 -18.99 14.09 -4.96
CA PHE A 204 -19.40 15.02 -3.90
C PHE A 204 -18.74 14.73 -2.54
N SER A 205 -18.24 13.50 -2.34
CA SER A 205 -17.55 13.09 -1.11
C SER A 205 -16.05 13.28 -1.19
N ARG A 206 -15.47 13.28 -2.40
CA ARG A 206 -14.11 13.75 -2.63
C ARG A 206 -14.07 15.22 -2.24
N GLY A 207 -13.42 15.51 -1.11
CA GLY A 207 -13.25 16.88 -0.63
C GLY A 207 -12.65 17.73 -1.75
N ARG A 208 -13.24 18.89 -2.02
CA ARG A 208 -12.62 19.90 -2.90
C ARG A 208 -11.29 20.31 -2.27
N GLU A 209 -10.33 20.74 -3.09
CA GLU A 209 -9.10 21.32 -2.56
C GLU A 209 -9.44 22.44 -1.57
N VAL A 210 -9.06 22.25 -0.31
CA VAL A 210 -9.26 23.24 0.76
C VAL A 210 -8.02 24.12 0.78
N PRO A 211 -8.13 25.43 0.50
CA PRO A 211 -7.00 26.34 0.66
C PRO A 211 -6.49 26.31 2.09
N VAL A 212 -5.17 26.44 2.28
CA VAL A 212 -4.53 26.40 3.62
C VAL A 212 -5.21 27.32 4.65
N PRO A 213 -5.60 28.58 4.31
CA PRO A 213 -6.30 29.45 5.26
C PRO A 213 -7.62 28.89 5.80
N ASN A 214 -8.27 27.99 5.06
CA ASN A 214 -9.58 27.42 5.40
C ASN A 214 -9.46 26.07 6.12
N LEU A 215 -8.25 25.57 6.38
CA LEU A 215 -8.04 24.31 7.09
C LEU A 215 -8.66 24.28 8.50
N PRO A 216 -8.58 25.35 9.33
CA PRO A 216 -9.22 25.33 10.64
C PRO A 216 -10.74 25.09 10.55
N GLU A 217 -11.42 25.78 9.63
CA GLU A 217 -12.86 25.60 9.41
C GLU A 217 -13.18 24.20 8.88
N ALA A 218 -12.37 23.68 7.95
CA ALA A 218 -12.57 22.34 7.41
C ALA A 218 -12.36 21.23 8.46
N LEU A 219 -11.40 21.40 9.38
CA LEU A 219 -11.18 20.48 10.52
C LEU A 219 -12.30 20.55 11.56
N ASP A 220 -12.96 21.70 11.73
CA ASP A 220 -14.12 21.86 12.62
C ASP A 220 -15.45 21.44 11.97
N SER A 221 -15.43 21.04 10.69
CA SER A 221 -16.64 20.64 9.96
C SER A 221 -17.30 19.41 10.58
N GLN A 222 -18.63 19.39 10.59
CA GLN A 222 -19.41 18.19 10.95
C GLN A 222 -19.23 17.04 9.93
N ARG A 223 -18.84 17.36 8.70
CA ARG A 223 -18.60 16.38 7.63
C ARG A 223 -17.20 15.80 7.76
N TRP A 224 -17.11 14.50 8.07
CA TRP A 224 -15.82 13.80 8.17
C TRP A 224 -15.01 13.89 6.87
N GLN A 225 -15.66 13.97 5.71
CA GLN A 225 -14.96 14.12 4.42
C GLN A 225 -14.19 15.43 4.32
N ALA A 226 -14.73 16.52 4.89
CA ALA A 226 -14.04 17.81 4.92
C ALA A 226 -12.83 17.77 5.85
N ARG A 227 -12.98 17.12 7.02
CA ARG A 227 -11.89 16.92 7.98
C ARG A 227 -10.78 16.04 7.39
N VAL A 228 -11.12 14.92 6.75
CA VAL A 228 -10.16 14.06 6.03
C VAL A 228 -9.48 14.80 4.88
N GLY A 229 -10.22 15.60 4.11
CA GLY A 229 -9.64 16.46 3.08
C GLY A 229 -8.61 17.44 3.65
N ALA A 230 -8.92 18.09 4.77
CA ALA A 230 -7.98 18.97 5.45
C ALA A 230 -6.75 18.22 5.99
N LEU A 231 -6.93 17.04 6.59
CA LEU A 231 -5.82 16.21 7.07
C LEU A 231 -4.88 15.75 5.93
N LYS A 232 -5.43 15.45 4.75
CA LYS A 232 -4.64 15.16 3.54
C LYS A 232 -3.76 16.35 3.17
N ILE A 233 -4.33 17.56 3.12
CA ILE A 233 -3.55 18.77 2.82
C ILE A 233 -2.49 19.04 3.90
N ILE A 234 -2.81 18.83 5.17
CA ILE A 234 -1.87 18.97 6.29
C ILE A 234 -0.69 18.00 6.13
N ASP A 235 -0.96 16.74 5.76
CA ASP A 235 0.09 15.75 5.51
C ASP A 235 0.94 16.12 4.29
N GLU A 236 0.30 16.45 3.16
CA GLU A 236 0.95 16.84 1.91
C GLU A 236 1.86 18.07 2.11
N LYS A 237 1.46 19.03 2.96
CA LYS A 237 2.22 20.25 3.26
C LYS A 237 3.13 20.13 4.48
N GLY A 238 3.11 19.01 5.20
CA GLY A 238 3.91 18.80 6.41
C GLY A 238 3.60 19.79 7.54
N LEU A 239 2.34 20.22 7.68
CA LEU A 239 1.95 21.20 8.70
C LEU A 239 1.84 20.57 10.09
N GLU A 240 2.11 21.37 11.12
CA GLU A 240 1.99 20.94 12.52
C GLU A 240 0.52 20.79 12.92
N ILE A 241 0.05 19.56 13.09
CA ILE A 241 -1.36 19.27 13.40
C ILE A 241 -1.77 19.80 14.78
N SER A 242 -0.85 19.84 15.75
CA SER A 242 -1.18 20.29 17.11
C SER A 242 -1.48 21.78 17.23
N GLN A 243 -1.20 22.59 16.20
CA GLN A 243 -1.55 24.02 16.20
C GLN A 243 -3.05 24.28 15.96
N PHE A 244 -3.79 23.30 15.43
CA PHE A 244 -5.20 23.45 15.13
C PHE A 244 -6.06 23.16 16.37
N LYS A 245 -7.00 24.05 16.68
CA LYS A 245 -7.88 23.92 17.85
C LYS A 245 -8.70 22.62 17.86
N SER A 246 -8.99 22.08 16.68
CA SER A 246 -9.74 20.83 16.50
C SER A 246 -8.94 19.58 16.88
N TYR A 247 -7.63 19.67 17.06
CA TYR A 247 -6.75 18.53 17.28
C TYR A 247 -7.20 17.59 18.44
N PRO A 248 -7.52 18.09 19.64
CA PRO A 248 -7.99 17.23 20.73
C PRO A 248 -9.31 16.49 20.42
N THR A 249 -10.15 17.06 19.55
CA THR A 249 -11.39 16.44 19.11
C THR A 249 -11.11 15.36 18.07
N LEU A 250 -10.17 15.60 17.14
CA LEU A 250 -9.76 14.63 16.12
C LEU A 250 -9.16 13.36 16.73
N LEU A 251 -8.40 13.49 17.83
CA LEU A 251 -7.87 12.34 18.57
C LEU A 251 -8.97 11.38 19.08
N LYS A 252 -10.19 11.90 19.27
CA LYS A 252 -11.35 11.13 19.76
C LYS A 252 -12.25 10.62 18.63
N SER A 253 -11.83 10.79 17.38
CA SER A 253 -12.61 10.35 16.23
C SER A 253 -12.80 8.84 16.22
N THR A 254 -13.99 8.40 15.84
CA THR A 254 -14.32 6.99 15.59
C THR A 254 -14.34 6.65 14.09
N HIS A 255 -14.07 7.63 13.22
CA HIS A 255 -14.02 7.42 11.78
C HIS A 255 -12.64 6.94 11.36
N ILE A 256 -12.55 5.70 10.87
CA ILE A 256 -11.30 5.03 10.51
C ILE A 256 -10.46 5.85 9.51
N ALA A 257 -11.10 6.43 8.49
CA ALA A 257 -10.39 7.28 7.52
C ALA A 257 -9.79 8.53 8.18
N GLU A 258 -10.50 9.13 9.14
CA GLU A 258 -10.04 10.30 9.87
C GLU A 258 -8.88 9.96 10.80
N GLN A 259 -8.98 8.86 11.54
CA GLN A 259 -7.90 8.34 12.37
C GLN A 259 -6.66 8.04 11.51
N TYR A 260 -6.82 7.34 10.38
CA TYR A 260 -5.74 7.02 9.45
C TYR A 260 -4.96 8.28 9.02
N TRP A 261 -5.67 9.31 8.57
CA TRP A 261 -5.04 10.53 8.09
C TRP A 261 -4.48 11.38 9.24
N LEU A 262 -5.17 11.44 10.38
CA LEU A 262 -4.67 12.12 11.58
C LEU A 262 -3.33 11.51 12.02
N VAL A 263 -3.26 10.19 12.17
CA VAL A 263 -2.06 9.47 12.56
C VAL A 263 -0.92 9.72 11.57
N LYS A 264 -1.23 9.72 10.28
CA LYS A 264 -0.23 10.04 9.26
C LYS A 264 0.34 11.46 9.43
N THR A 265 -0.52 12.46 9.73
CA THR A 265 -0.07 13.83 10.01
C THR A 265 0.79 13.95 11.27
N LEU A 266 0.57 13.10 12.28
CA LEU A 266 1.42 13.07 13.48
C LEU A 266 2.88 12.72 13.16
N GLY A 267 3.13 12.01 12.07
CA GLY A 267 4.48 11.75 11.56
C GLY A 267 5.24 13.00 11.10
N ASN A 268 4.54 14.11 10.83
CA ASN A 268 5.14 15.40 10.49
C ASN A 268 5.39 16.29 11.72
N SER A 269 4.79 15.96 12.86
CA SER A 269 4.85 16.78 14.07
C SER A 269 6.21 16.69 14.74
N LYS A 270 6.72 17.84 15.18
CA LYS A 270 7.95 17.95 15.98
C LYS A 270 7.65 18.07 17.48
N ASN A 271 6.38 18.24 17.84
CA ASN A 271 5.96 18.38 19.22
C ASN A 271 6.11 17.03 19.97
N PRO A 272 6.79 16.99 21.13
CA PRO A 272 6.89 15.76 21.92
C PRO A 272 5.53 15.24 22.42
N LEU A 273 4.56 16.12 22.70
CA LEU A 273 3.25 15.71 23.21
C LEU A 273 2.48 14.86 22.20
N THR A 274 2.55 15.22 20.91
CA THR A 274 1.90 14.47 19.83
C THR A 274 2.52 13.09 19.61
N PHE A 275 3.71 12.84 20.15
CA PHE A 275 4.32 11.51 20.13
C PHE A 275 3.57 10.56 21.06
N ASN A 276 3.23 11.02 22.27
CA ASN A 276 2.44 10.21 23.20
C ASN A 276 1.07 9.89 22.60
N ASP A 277 0.43 10.89 21.98
CA ASP A 277 -0.84 10.69 21.26
C ASP A 277 -0.68 9.67 20.11
N LEU A 278 0.43 9.72 19.37
CA LEU A 278 0.76 8.77 18.31
C LEU A 278 0.92 7.34 18.83
N LEU A 279 1.55 7.14 19.99
CA LEU A 279 1.75 5.80 20.58
C LEU A 279 0.42 5.10 20.92
N HIS A 280 -0.62 5.85 21.26
CA HIS A 280 -1.95 5.27 21.51
C HIS A 280 -2.52 4.55 20.29
N PHE A 281 -2.21 5.00 19.08
CA PHE A 281 -2.69 4.38 17.84
C PHE A 281 -1.98 3.08 17.46
N LEU A 282 -0.91 2.67 18.17
CA LEU A 282 -0.34 1.33 18.00
C LEU A 282 -1.30 0.22 18.45
N ASN A 283 -2.26 0.55 19.31
CA ASN A 283 -3.29 -0.37 19.82
C ASN A 283 -4.66 -0.15 19.15
N ASP A 284 -4.71 0.59 18.05
CA ASP A 284 -5.97 0.83 17.33
C ASP A 284 -6.55 -0.50 16.81
N PRO A 285 -7.88 -0.73 16.92
CA PRO A 285 -8.49 -1.97 16.45
C PRO A 285 -8.40 -2.16 14.93
N HIS A 286 -8.16 -1.09 14.17
CA HIS A 286 -8.10 -1.14 12.72
C HIS A 286 -6.64 -1.22 12.21
N PRO A 287 -6.25 -2.30 11.51
CA PRO A 287 -4.85 -2.50 11.08
C PRO A 287 -4.27 -1.36 10.26
N ASN A 288 -5.07 -0.72 9.39
CA ASN A 288 -4.58 0.43 8.60
C ASN A 288 -4.18 1.64 9.46
N VAL A 289 -4.76 1.81 10.65
CA VAL A 289 -4.40 2.90 11.56
C VAL A 289 -3.10 2.56 12.29
N VAL A 290 -2.97 1.32 12.78
CA VAL A 290 -1.72 0.81 13.38
C VAL A 290 -0.54 0.91 12.41
N THR A 291 -0.74 0.57 11.14
CA THR A 291 0.34 0.71 10.13
C THR A 291 0.73 2.16 9.88
N MET A 292 -0.22 3.10 9.93
CA MET A 292 0.12 4.52 9.86
C MET A 292 0.84 5.01 11.12
N ALA A 293 0.53 4.44 12.29
CA ALA A 293 1.23 4.77 13.51
C ALA A 293 2.71 4.35 13.42
N LEU A 294 2.97 3.12 12.97
CA LEU A 294 4.32 2.61 12.70
C LEU A 294 5.04 3.45 11.63
N TYR A 295 4.36 3.80 10.54
CA TYR A 295 4.91 4.70 9.52
C TYR A 295 5.30 6.07 10.11
N ALA A 296 4.43 6.67 10.91
CA ALA A 296 4.66 7.97 11.53
C ALA A 296 5.81 7.93 12.57
N ILE A 297 5.94 6.85 13.34
CA ILE A 297 7.07 6.63 14.26
C ILE A 297 8.38 6.55 13.47
N GLY A 298 8.41 5.73 12.40
CA GLY A 298 9.56 5.63 11.52
C GLY A 298 9.95 6.98 10.90
N LYS A 299 8.96 7.75 10.45
CA LYS A 299 9.16 9.10 9.89
C LYS A 299 9.73 10.09 10.91
N ARG A 300 9.33 10.00 12.18
CA ARG A 300 9.86 10.83 13.27
C ARG A 300 11.27 10.42 13.73
N GLY A 301 11.73 9.21 13.39
CA GLY A 301 13.11 8.78 13.65
C GLY A 301 13.42 8.47 15.12
N SER A 302 12.42 8.11 15.92
CA SER A 302 12.59 7.86 17.37
C SER A 302 13.26 6.50 17.63
N ARG A 303 14.59 6.51 17.82
CA ARG A 303 15.41 5.30 17.99
C ARG A 303 15.04 4.44 19.19
N ASP A 304 14.52 5.08 20.23
CA ASP A 304 14.14 4.44 21.49
C ASP A 304 12.98 3.45 21.33
N MET A 305 12.25 3.50 20.20
CA MET A 305 11.15 2.59 19.87
C MET A 305 11.59 1.21 19.35
N THR A 306 12.89 0.91 19.32
CA THR A 306 13.40 -0.33 18.72
C THR A 306 12.78 -1.58 19.37
N ASP A 307 12.77 -1.64 20.70
CA ASP A 307 12.27 -2.81 21.43
C ASP A 307 10.74 -2.95 21.31
N ASP A 308 10.01 -1.84 21.40
CA ASP A 308 8.55 -1.83 21.25
C ASP A 308 8.12 -2.28 19.85
N ILE A 309 8.80 -1.80 18.80
CA ILE A 309 8.48 -2.19 17.42
C ILE A 309 8.87 -3.66 17.18
N MET A 310 9.99 -4.12 17.75
CA MET A 310 10.38 -5.53 17.69
C MET A 310 9.33 -6.43 18.37
N HIS A 311 8.82 -6.02 19.53
CA HIS A 311 7.71 -6.71 20.19
C HIS A 311 6.47 -6.79 19.31
N ILE A 312 6.11 -5.71 18.59
CA ILE A 312 4.99 -5.75 17.64
C ILE A 312 5.23 -6.80 16.55
N ILE A 313 6.44 -6.87 15.97
CA ILE A 313 6.78 -7.87 14.94
C ILE A 313 6.58 -9.30 15.44
N THR A 314 7.02 -9.60 16.66
CA THR A 314 7.01 -10.97 17.21
C THR A 314 5.67 -11.41 17.77
N THR A 315 4.80 -10.47 18.14
CA THR A 315 3.49 -10.77 18.78
C THR A 315 2.29 -10.68 17.85
N THR A 316 2.35 -9.88 16.78
CA THR A 316 1.24 -9.77 15.83
C THR A 316 1.27 -10.87 14.79
N ASP A 317 0.11 -11.42 14.45
CA ASP A 317 -0.08 -12.34 13.32
C ASP A 317 -0.42 -11.58 12.02
N ASN A 318 -0.58 -10.25 12.10
CA ASN A 318 -0.91 -9.43 10.96
C ASN A 318 0.34 -9.04 10.18
N TRP A 319 0.56 -9.77 9.09
CA TRP A 319 1.66 -9.56 8.16
C TRP A 319 1.82 -8.12 7.66
N TYR A 320 0.71 -7.39 7.42
CA TYR A 320 0.78 -6.00 6.98
C TYR A 320 1.34 -5.09 8.07
N ILE A 321 0.98 -5.36 9.34
CA ILE A 321 1.54 -4.66 10.50
C ILE A 321 3.02 -5.01 10.67
N GLN A 322 3.40 -6.29 10.60
CA GLN A 322 4.81 -6.72 10.68
C GLN A 322 5.68 -6.01 9.65
N TRP A 323 5.18 -5.87 8.42
CA TRP A 323 5.91 -5.17 7.36
C TRP A 323 6.13 -3.69 7.67
N TYR A 324 5.10 -2.99 8.14
CA TYR A 324 5.25 -1.57 8.52
C TYR A 324 6.13 -1.40 9.75
N ALA A 325 6.10 -2.35 10.69
CA ALA A 325 6.98 -2.38 11.85
C ALA A 325 8.44 -2.56 11.42
N TYR A 326 8.70 -3.50 10.51
CA TYR A 326 10.03 -3.67 9.91
C TYR A 326 10.51 -2.38 9.23
N LYS A 327 9.69 -1.74 8.39
CA LYS A 327 10.06 -0.46 7.77
C LYS A 327 10.35 0.63 8.80
N ALA A 328 9.56 0.70 9.86
CA ALA A 328 9.77 1.66 10.93
C ALA A 328 11.12 1.43 11.62
N LEU A 329 11.45 0.18 11.99
CA LEU A 329 12.76 -0.20 12.53
C LEU A 329 13.91 0.26 11.61
N ARG A 330 13.82 -0.06 10.32
CA ARG A 330 14.83 0.34 9.34
C ARG A 330 14.98 1.86 9.27
N SER A 331 13.87 2.59 9.30
CA SER A 331 13.85 4.07 9.26
C SER A 331 14.45 4.71 10.50
N ILE A 332 14.33 4.09 11.68
CA ILE A 332 14.97 4.57 12.92
C ILE A 332 16.43 4.09 13.07
N GLY A 333 16.98 3.40 12.08
CA GLY A 333 18.39 3.01 12.02
C GLY A 333 18.70 1.61 12.54
N TRP A 334 17.69 0.79 12.84
CA TRP A 334 17.90 -0.61 13.17
C TRP A 334 18.49 -1.36 11.97
N ARG A 335 19.50 -2.19 12.24
CA ARG A 335 20.14 -3.06 11.24
C ARG A 335 19.87 -4.51 11.57
N GLN A 336 19.45 -5.25 10.56
CA GLN A 336 19.23 -6.68 10.66
C GLN A 336 20.56 -7.39 10.87
N ALA A 337 20.61 -8.26 11.87
CA ALA A 337 21.71 -9.21 12.06
C ALA A 337 21.48 -10.47 11.22
N LYS A 338 22.52 -11.28 11.04
CA LYS A 338 22.43 -12.58 10.34
C LYS A 338 21.31 -13.43 10.95
N SER A 339 20.51 -14.03 10.07
CA SER A 339 19.58 -15.08 10.48
C SER A 339 20.36 -16.38 10.50
N ASN A 340 20.43 -17.00 11.67
CA ASN A 340 20.94 -18.37 11.82
C ASN A 340 20.05 -19.37 11.08
#